data_AF-R1E5Z7-F1
#
_entry.id   AF-R1E5Z7-F1
#
_cell.length_a   1.000
_cell.length_b   1.000
_cell.length_c   1.000
_cell.angle_alpha   90.00
_cell.angle_beta   90.00
_cell.angle_gamma   90.00
#
_symmetry.space_group_name_H-M   'P 1'
#
loop_
_entity.id
_entity.type
_entity.pdbx_description
1 polymer ?
#
loop_
_entity_poly.entity_id
_entity_poly.type
_entity_poly.pdbx_seq_one_letter_code
_entity_poly.pdbx_strand_id
1 'polypeptide(L)'
;MSHSVLGDPSWLALCLVIYGIGSSYLKSDFYDSFDTPYDGKAMASMFSTRSPAEHKHLKTAVASKFSLTSLRNMEPLVDECSDIFLDAMRDLAGKPVNLGEWLQWYAFDVIGAITFRQRFGFMEKRQDVENMISGIETGLWYGALVGQVPGLHGFLLGQQWVMRLLDRVPALRAVHPVPKITRVSKL
;
A
#
# COMPACT_ATOMS: atom_id res chain seq x y z
N MET A 1 1.54 -15.42 -21.49
CA MET A 1 1.04 -15.78 -20.15
C MET A 1 -0.47 -15.95 -20.27
N SER A 2 -1.01 -17.16 -20.07
CA SER A 2 -2.46 -17.37 -20.07
C SER A 2 -3.01 -16.99 -18.69
N HIS A 3 -3.85 -15.95 -18.62
CA HIS A 3 -4.54 -15.58 -17.39
C HIS A 3 -5.84 -16.39 -17.27
N SER A 4 -5.95 -17.19 -16.22
CA SER A 4 -7.14 -18.00 -15.94
C SER A 4 -7.90 -17.39 -14.77
N VAL A 5 -9.19 -17.08 -14.95
CA VAL A 5 -10.04 -16.51 -13.90
C VAL A 5 -10.80 -17.65 -13.22
N LEU A 6 -10.72 -17.72 -11.89
CA LEU A 6 -11.46 -18.68 -11.07
C LEU A 6 -12.77 -18.02 -10.60
N GLY A 7 -13.89 -18.33 -11.27
CA GLY A 7 -15.19 -17.71 -10.99
C GLY A 7 -16.31 -18.66 -10.58
N ASP A 8 -16.13 -19.97 -10.72
CA ASP A 8 -17.18 -20.97 -10.49
C ASP A 8 -17.01 -21.63 -9.10
N PRO A 9 -18.08 -21.70 -8.27
CA PRO A 9 -18.05 -22.33 -6.95
C PRO A 9 -17.54 -23.78 -6.93
N SER A 10 -17.63 -24.53 -8.03
CA SER A 10 -17.10 -25.89 -8.11
C SER A 10 -15.56 -25.97 -8.02
N TRP A 11 -14.87 -24.83 -8.08
CA TRP A 11 -13.41 -24.71 -8.12
C TRP A 11 -12.81 -24.41 -6.73
N LEU A 12 -13.63 -24.42 -5.66
CA LEU A 12 -13.18 -24.20 -4.28
C LEU A 12 -12.05 -25.16 -3.87
N ALA A 13 -12.10 -26.40 -4.32
CA ALA A 13 -11.03 -27.38 -4.10
C ALA A 13 -9.70 -26.95 -4.74
N LEU A 14 -9.75 -26.30 -5.91
CA LEU A 14 -8.58 -25.78 -6.61
C LEU A 14 -7.97 -24.56 -5.88
N CYS A 15 -8.80 -23.72 -5.25
CA CYS A 15 -8.31 -22.62 -4.41
C CYS A 15 -7.42 -23.14 -3.27
N LEU A 16 -7.77 -24.28 -2.65
CA LEU A 16 -6.94 -24.91 -1.62
C LEU A 16 -5.63 -25.48 -2.17
N VAL A 17 -5.60 -25.91 -3.43
CA VAL A 17 -4.36 -26.35 -4.09
C VAL A 17 -3.44 -25.18 -4.37
N ILE A 18 -3.99 -24.06 -4.86
CA ILE A 18 -3.21 -22.87 -5.25
C ILE A 18 -2.76 -22.06 -4.03
N TYR A 19 -3.66 -21.82 -3.07
CA TYR A 19 -3.41 -20.99 -1.88
C TYR A 19 -3.11 -21.79 -0.61
N GLY A 20 -3.07 -23.12 -0.70
CA GLY A 20 -2.85 -24.00 0.44
C GLY A 20 -1.50 -23.81 1.12
N ILE A 21 -1.46 -24.20 2.40
CA ILE A 21 -0.21 -24.24 3.16
C ILE A 21 0.73 -25.26 2.51
N GLY A 22 1.92 -24.81 2.10
CA GLY A 22 2.88 -25.66 1.38
C GLY A 22 2.68 -25.68 -0.14
N SER A 23 1.79 -24.85 -0.69
CA SER A 23 1.67 -24.64 -2.13
C SER A 23 3.01 -24.22 -2.75
N SER A 24 3.34 -24.83 -3.89
CA SER A 24 4.52 -24.51 -4.70
C SER A 24 4.26 -23.42 -5.74
N TYR A 25 3.03 -22.89 -5.81
CA TYR A 25 2.68 -21.83 -6.75
C TYR A 25 3.29 -20.50 -6.30
N LEU A 26 4.20 -19.98 -7.12
CA LEU A 26 4.85 -18.69 -6.88
C LEU A 26 4.02 -17.54 -7.44
N LYS A 27 4.19 -16.36 -6.86
CA LYS A 27 3.71 -15.11 -7.44
C LYS A 27 4.30 -14.93 -8.84
N SER A 28 3.49 -14.42 -9.77
CA SER A 28 3.90 -14.17 -11.16
C SER A 28 4.84 -12.97 -11.28
N ASP A 29 5.47 -12.82 -12.46
CA ASP A 29 6.32 -11.68 -12.81
C ASP A 29 5.58 -10.32 -12.72
N PHE A 30 4.24 -10.33 -12.69
CA PHE A 30 3.42 -9.14 -12.43
C PHE A 30 3.88 -8.37 -11.19
N TYR A 31 4.29 -9.09 -10.13
CA TYR A 31 4.67 -8.49 -8.86
C TYR A 31 6.00 -7.74 -8.92
N ASP A 32 6.88 -8.08 -9.88
CA ASP A 32 8.16 -7.38 -10.07
C ASP A 32 7.91 -5.90 -10.45
N SER A 33 6.75 -5.58 -11.03
CA SER A 33 6.38 -4.20 -11.36
C SER A 33 6.17 -3.28 -10.15
N PHE A 34 6.01 -3.87 -8.95
CA PHE A 34 5.84 -3.17 -7.68
C PHE A 34 7.12 -3.09 -6.85
N ASP A 35 8.25 -3.57 -7.39
CA ASP A 35 9.54 -3.41 -6.72
C ASP A 35 9.94 -1.94 -6.68
N THR A 36 10.43 -1.52 -5.52
CA THR A 36 10.85 -0.13 -5.34
C THR A 36 12.34 -0.02 -5.64
N PRO A 37 12.77 0.95 -6.49
CA PRO A 37 14.19 1.17 -6.71
C PRO A 37 14.83 1.75 -5.45
N TYR A 38 15.85 1.08 -4.93
CA TYR A 38 16.66 1.54 -3.81
C TYR A 38 18.14 1.26 -4.10
N ASP A 39 18.97 2.30 -3.99
CA ASP A 39 20.41 2.25 -4.30
C ASP A 39 20.73 1.63 -5.67
N GLY A 40 19.91 1.97 -6.67
CA GLY A 40 20.07 1.49 -8.05
C GLY A 40 19.70 0.01 -8.28
N LYS A 41 19.14 -0.67 -7.28
CA LYS A 41 18.62 -2.04 -7.40
C LYS A 41 17.12 -2.05 -7.14
N ALA A 42 16.40 -2.93 -7.83
CA ALA A 42 15.02 -3.24 -7.49
C ALA A 42 15.01 -3.98 -6.14
N MET A 43 14.30 -3.42 -5.15
CA MET A 43 14.14 -4.02 -3.84
C MET A 43 12.70 -4.47 -3.67
N ALA A 44 12.55 -5.79 -3.51
CA ALA A 44 11.27 -6.41 -3.30
C ALA A 44 10.75 -6.13 -1.90
N SER A 45 9.48 -5.70 -1.83
CA SER A 45 8.74 -5.52 -0.58
C SER A 45 8.13 -6.85 -0.13
N MET A 46 7.54 -6.87 1.07
CA MET A 46 6.73 -8.02 1.51
C MET A 46 5.56 -8.30 0.54
N PHE A 47 5.06 -7.28 -0.16
CA PHE A 47 4.02 -7.44 -1.17
C PHE A 47 4.56 -8.02 -2.48
N SER A 48 5.67 -7.50 -2.99
CA SER A 48 6.18 -7.86 -4.32
C SER A 48 7.09 -9.08 -4.34
N THR A 49 7.71 -9.45 -3.22
CA THR A 49 8.61 -10.60 -3.18
C THR A 49 7.90 -11.89 -3.61
N ARG A 50 8.56 -12.61 -4.53
CA ARG A 50 8.09 -13.87 -5.11
C ARG A 50 8.71 -15.09 -4.43
N SER A 51 9.79 -14.90 -3.68
CA SER A 51 10.43 -15.96 -2.90
C SER A 51 9.63 -16.23 -1.62
N PRO A 52 9.13 -17.47 -1.41
CA PRO A 52 8.40 -17.80 -0.18
C PRO A 52 9.26 -17.67 1.08
N ALA A 53 10.57 -17.94 0.97
CA ALA A 53 11.51 -17.80 2.08
C ALA A 53 11.69 -16.34 2.49
N GLU A 54 11.87 -15.45 1.51
CA GLU A 54 12.00 -14.00 1.75
C GLU A 54 10.70 -13.41 2.29
N HIS A 55 9.56 -13.80 1.69
CA HIS A 55 8.24 -13.41 2.18
C HIS A 55 8.04 -13.83 3.64
N LYS A 56 8.41 -15.07 4.00
CA LYS A 56 8.34 -15.57 5.37
C LYS A 56 9.23 -14.74 6.29
N HIS A 57 10.46 -14.44 5.88
CA HIS A 57 11.39 -13.62 6.66
C HIS A 57 10.81 -12.23 6.96
N LEU A 58 10.39 -11.49 5.92
CA LEU A 58 9.80 -10.16 6.06
C LEU A 58 8.50 -10.18 6.89
N LYS A 59 7.63 -11.15 6.64
CA LYS A 59 6.37 -11.30 7.39
C LYS A 59 6.62 -11.58 8.87
N THR A 60 7.53 -12.50 9.19
CA THR A 60 7.83 -12.85 10.59
C THR A 60 8.39 -11.66 11.36
N ALA A 61 9.16 -10.77 10.73
CA ALA A 61 9.70 -9.57 11.38
C ALA A 61 8.63 -8.59 11.88
N VAL A 62 7.47 -8.53 11.20
CA VAL A 62 6.37 -7.62 11.57
C VAL A 62 5.19 -8.31 12.28
N ALA A 63 5.09 -9.64 12.19
CA ALA A 63 3.93 -10.40 12.65
C ALA A 63 3.60 -10.20 14.13
N SER A 64 4.60 -10.03 15.00
CA SER A 64 4.38 -9.85 16.45
C SER A 64 3.57 -8.60 16.77
N LYS A 65 3.77 -7.51 16.00
CA LYS A 65 3.03 -6.25 16.17
C LYS A 65 1.53 -6.39 15.87
N PHE A 66 1.17 -7.31 14.98
CA PHE A 66 -0.22 -7.57 14.59
C PHE A 66 -0.84 -8.74 15.37
N SER A 67 -0.23 -9.17 16.48
CA SER A 67 -0.84 -10.15 17.37
C SER A 67 -2.06 -9.58 18.08
N LEU A 68 -3.03 -10.43 18.44
CA LEU A 68 -4.23 -10.03 19.20
C LEU A 68 -3.89 -9.24 20.47
N THR A 69 -2.85 -9.65 21.19
CA THR A 69 -2.39 -8.95 22.40
C THR A 69 -1.85 -7.56 22.08
N SER A 70 -1.03 -7.43 21.03
CA SER A 70 -0.50 -6.13 20.59
C SER A 70 -1.60 -5.21 20.08
N LEU A 71 -2.55 -5.74 19.31
CA LEU A 71 -3.71 -4.97 18.81
C LEU A 71 -4.58 -4.44 19.95
N ARG A 72 -4.85 -5.27 20.98
CA ARG A 72 -5.58 -4.82 22.17
C ARG A 72 -4.86 -3.65 22.87
N ASN A 73 -3.53 -3.70 22.95
CA ASN A 73 -2.76 -2.60 23.55
C ASN A 73 -2.75 -1.33 22.68
N MET A 74 -3.15 -1.42 21.40
CA MET A 74 -3.24 -0.30 20.47
C MET A 74 -4.67 0.23 20.31
N GLU A 75 -5.67 -0.41 20.94
CA GLU A 75 -7.08 0.02 20.96
C GLU A 75 -7.24 1.51 21.29
N PRO A 76 -6.56 2.10 22.30
CA PRO A 76 -6.70 3.53 22.61
C PRO A 76 -6.31 4.45 21.44
N LEU A 77 -5.38 4.04 20.58
CA LEU A 77 -4.98 4.81 19.40
C LEU A 77 -6.08 4.84 18.34
N VAL A 78 -6.87 3.77 18.26
CA VAL A 78 -8.03 3.66 17.36
C VAL A 78 -9.22 4.43 17.93
N ASP A 79 -9.39 4.42 19.26
CA ASP A 79 -10.42 5.22 19.94
C ASP A 79 -10.22 6.72 19.68
N GLU A 80 -8.98 7.21 19.79
CA GLU A 80 -8.65 8.60 19.44
C GLU A 80 -9.02 8.94 17.99
N CYS A 81 -8.77 8.03 17.03
CA CYS A 81 -9.17 8.24 15.64
C CYS A 81 -10.70 8.25 15.49
N SER A 82 -11.39 7.40 16.24
CA SER A 82 -12.85 7.26 16.21
C SER A 82 -13.53 8.52 16.75
N ASP A 83 -13.01 9.09 17.83
CA ASP A 83 -13.52 10.35 18.40
C ASP A 83 -13.43 11.49 17.38
N ILE A 84 -12.28 11.63 16.71
CA ILE A 84 -12.07 12.65 15.67
C ILE A 84 -13.02 12.46 14.50
N PHE A 85 -13.22 11.21 14.07
CA PHE A 85 -14.17 10.88 13.01
C PHE A 85 -15.60 11.26 13.42
N LEU A 86 -16.04 10.90 14.62
CA LEU A 86 -17.37 11.19 15.12
C LEU A 86 -17.61 12.69 15.27
N ASP A 87 -16.63 13.43 15.76
CA ASP A 87 -16.71 14.88 15.87
C ASP A 87 -16.80 15.55 14.50
N ALA A 88 -16.02 15.09 13.53
CA ALA A 88 -16.15 15.57 12.15
C ALA A 88 -17.52 15.24 11.53
N MET A 89 -18.08 14.06 11.81
CA MET A 89 -19.44 13.70 11.35
C MET A 89 -20.52 14.57 12.01
N ARG A 90 -20.36 14.91 13.29
CA ARG A 90 -21.26 15.84 14.01
C ARG A 90 -21.21 17.24 13.40
N ASP A 91 -20.02 17.75 13.08
CA ASP A 91 -19.83 19.06 12.43
C ASP A 91 -20.48 19.15 11.04
N LEU A 92 -20.55 18.01 10.36
CA LEU A 92 -21.09 17.88 9.01
C LEU A 92 -22.55 17.44 9.00
N ALA A 93 -23.20 17.34 10.16
CA ALA A 93 -24.59 16.96 10.26
C ALA A 93 -25.49 17.86 9.40
N GLY A 94 -26.36 17.23 8.61
CA GLY A 94 -27.26 17.94 7.69
C GLY A 94 -26.63 18.36 6.36
N LYS A 95 -25.35 18.05 6.12
CA LYS A 95 -24.68 18.26 4.83
C LYS A 95 -24.48 16.93 4.09
N PRO A 96 -24.46 16.93 2.75
CA PRO A 96 -24.05 15.75 1.99
C PRO A 96 -22.57 15.45 2.27
N VAL A 97 -22.26 14.20 2.62
CA VAL A 97 -20.90 13.74 2.93
C VAL A 97 -20.58 12.50 2.09
N ASN A 98 -19.39 12.47 1.49
CA ASN A 98 -18.87 11.26 0.86
C ASN A 98 -18.26 10.33 1.92
N LEU A 99 -19.04 9.37 2.40
CA LEU A 99 -18.56 8.42 3.41
C LEU A 99 -17.39 7.56 2.93
N GLY A 100 -17.28 7.27 1.63
CA GLY A 100 -16.15 6.48 1.11
C GLY A 100 -14.81 7.17 1.32
N GLU A 101 -14.76 8.47 1.03
CA GLU A 101 -13.56 9.30 1.23
C GLU A 101 -13.23 9.46 2.72
N TRP A 102 -14.24 9.71 3.55
CA TRP A 102 -14.06 9.83 5.00
C TRP A 102 -13.59 8.54 5.66
N LEU A 103 -14.11 7.38 5.23
CA LEU A 103 -13.64 6.08 5.70
C LEU A 103 -12.23 5.77 5.22
N GLN A 104 -11.86 6.23 4.01
CA GLN A 104 -10.49 6.13 3.53
C GLN A 104 -9.54 6.96 4.40
N TRP A 105 -9.85 8.22 4.68
CA TRP A 105 -9.08 9.07 5.60
C TRP A 105 -8.94 8.46 6.99
N TYR A 106 -10.04 7.95 7.55
CA TYR A 106 -10.03 7.23 8.82
C TYR A 106 -9.08 6.03 8.80
N ALA A 107 -9.15 5.20 7.76
CA ALA A 107 -8.27 4.03 7.63
C ALA A 107 -6.79 4.42 7.55
N PHE A 108 -6.45 5.49 6.82
CA PHE A 108 -5.08 6.01 6.75
C PHE A 108 -4.58 6.51 8.12
N ASP A 109 -5.39 7.28 8.83
CA ASP A 109 -5.00 7.78 10.15
C ASP A 109 -4.87 6.67 11.20
N VAL A 110 -5.76 5.67 11.19
CA VAL A 110 -5.67 4.50 12.08
C VAL A 110 -4.41 3.69 11.81
N ILE A 111 -4.09 3.38 10.56
CA ILE A 111 -2.88 2.60 10.26
C ILE A 111 -1.61 3.41 10.56
N GLY A 112 -1.65 4.74 10.37
CA GLY A 112 -0.58 5.65 10.80
C GLY A 112 -0.37 5.60 12.31
N ALA A 113 -1.45 5.71 13.08
CA ALA A 113 -1.42 5.63 14.55
C ALA A 113 -0.84 4.29 15.03
N ILE A 114 -1.29 3.18 14.46
CA ILE A 114 -0.79 1.84 14.81
C ILE A 114 0.68 1.65 14.44
N THR A 115 1.09 2.13 13.26
CA THR A 115 2.43 1.84 12.71
C THR A 115 3.51 2.77 13.24
N PHE A 116 3.21 4.06 13.34
CA PHE A 116 4.16 5.13 13.68
C PHE A 116 3.87 5.81 15.02
N ARG A 117 2.79 5.42 15.71
CA ARG A 117 2.26 6.15 16.89
C ARG A 117 1.95 7.61 16.58
N GLN A 118 1.63 7.90 15.31
CA GLN A 118 1.31 9.23 14.85
C GLN A 118 0.28 9.12 13.72
N ARG A 119 -0.76 9.95 13.80
CA ARG A 119 -1.77 10.11 12.74
C ARG A 119 -1.22 10.99 11.63
N PHE A 120 -1.58 10.73 10.38
CA PHE A 120 -1.15 11.57 9.25
C PHE A 120 -1.94 12.89 9.21
N GLY A 121 -3.15 12.88 9.77
CA GLY A 121 -4.02 14.02 9.93
C GLY A 121 -4.96 14.23 8.75
N PHE A 122 -5.39 13.15 8.08
CA PHE A 122 -6.35 13.24 6.97
C PHE A 122 -7.69 13.76 7.44
N MET A 123 -8.20 13.26 8.57
CA MET A 123 -9.52 13.64 9.08
C MET A 123 -9.57 15.09 9.57
N GLU A 124 -8.52 15.59 10.22
CA GLU A 124 -8.49 16.98 10.68
C GLU A 124 -8.30 17.98 9.55
N LYS A 125 -7.46 17.63 8.56
CA LYS A 125 -7.22 18.49 7.39
C LYS A 125 -8.31 18.35 6.32
N ARG A 126 -9.12 17.29 6.38
CA ARG A 126 -10.21 16.97 5.44
C ARG A 126 -9.74 16.95 3.98
N GLN A 127 -8.56 16.39 3.74
CA GLN A 127 -7.93 16.34 2.42
C GLN A 127 -6.89 15.23 2.34
N ASP A 128 -6.47 14.88 1.11
CA ASP A 128 -5.33 14.01 0.85
C ASP A 128 -4.02 14.64 1.36
N VAL A 129 -3.49 14.11 2.46
CA VAL A 129 -2.27 14.62 3.09
C VAL A 129 -1.05 14.19 2.26
N GLU A 130 -0.28 15.18 1.83
CA GLU A 130 0.94 14.98 1.03
C GLU A 130 0.73 14.24 -0.30
N ASN A 131 -0.50 14.21 -0.83
CA ASN A 131 -0.89 13.44 -2.02
C ASN A 131 -0.63 11.94 -1.88
N MET A 132 -0.76 11.40 -0.66
CA MET A 132 -0.46 10.00 -0.38
C MET A 132 -1.49 9.08 -1.02
N ILE A 133 -2.80 9.42 -0.95
CA ILE A 133 -3.85 8.62 -1.59
C ILE A 133 -3.68 8.66 -3.10
N SER A 134 -3.56 9.87 -3.67
CA SER A 134 -3.39 10.07 -5.11
C SER A 134 -2.12 9.39 -5.64
N GLY A 135 -1.04 9.42 -4.85
CA GLY A 135 0.22 8.74 -5.17
C GLY A 135 0.08 7.22 -5.18
N ILE A 136 -0.63 6.65 -4.20
CA ILE A 136 -0.94 5.20 -4.15
C ILE A 136 -1.80 4.81 -5.35
N GLU A 137 -2.87 5.54 -5.65
CA GLU A 137 -3.73 5.26 -6.80
C GLU A 137 -2.94 5.28 -8.11
N THR A 138 -2.08 6.29 -8.30
CA THR A 138 -1.25 6.39 -9.50
C THR A 138 -0.25 5.25 -9.59
N GLY A 139 0.37 4.86 -8.47
CA GLY A 139 1.27 3.71 -8.39
C GLY A 139 0.57 2.40 -8.71
N LEU A 140 -0.65 2.20 -8.19
CA LEU A 140 -1.48 1.03 -8.46
C LEU A 140 -1.92 0.98 -9.93
N TRP A 141 -2.32 2.11 -10.51
CA TRP A 141 -2.64 2.20 -11.94
C TRP A 141 -1.44 1.89 -12.82
N TYR A 142 -0.27 2.45 -12.49
CA TYR A 142 0.97 2.16 -13.19
C TYR A 142 1.31 0.66 -13.12
N GLY A 143 1.29 0.07 -11.92
CA GLY A 143 1.57 -1.35 -11.71
C GLY A 143 0.56 -2.26 -12.42
N ALA A 144 -0.73 -1.89 -12.41
CA ALA A 144 -1.77 -2.64 -13.11
C ALA A 144 -1.55 -2.68 -14.63
N LEU A 145 -1.10 -1.56 -15.23
CA LEU A 145 -0.82 -1.47 -16.66
C LEU A 145 0.49 -2.16 -17.03
N VAL A 146 1.59 -1.84 -16.34
CA VAL A 146 2.93 -2.36 -16.67
C VAL A 146 3.08 -3.83 -16.27
N GLY A 147 2.39 -4.27 -15.22
CA GLY A 147 2.38 -5.67 -14.81
C GLY A 147 1.79 -6.63 -15.85
N GLN A 148 0.98 -6.16 -16.81
CA GLN A 148 0.49 -6.99 -17.93
C GLN A 148 1.60 -7.34 -18.93
N VAL A 149 2.65 -6.51 -19.00
CA VAL A 149 3.80 -6.73 -19.89
C VAL A 149 5.09 -6.58 -19.07
N PRO A 150 5.50 -7.63 -18.34
CA PRO A 150 6.68 -7.58 -17.47
C PRO A 150 7.96 -7.11 -18.18
N GLY A 151 8.11 -7.41 -19.48
CA GLY A 151 9.23 -6.93 -20.31
C GLY A 151 9.30 -5.41 -20.51
N LEU A 152 8.19 -4.68 -20.36
CA LEU A 152 8.17 -3.20 -20.42
C LEU A 152 8.68 -2.56 -19.12
N HIS A 153 8.63 -3.27 -17.99
CA HIS A 153 9.10 -2.74 -16.71
C HIS A 153 10.62 -2.45 -16.73
N GLY A 154 11.41 -3.33 -17.35
CA GLY A 154 12.84 -3.13 -17.55
C GLY A 154 13.18 -1.92 -18.44
N PHE A 155 12.28 -1.53 -19.35
CA PHE A 155 12.48 -0.39 -20.25
C PHE A 155 11.96 0.95 -19.68
N LEU A 156 10.92 0.93 -18.84
CA LEU A 156 10.28 2.14 -18.30
C LEU A 156 10.86 2.57 -16.93
N LEU A 157 10.63 1.82 -15.85
CA LEU A 157 11.12 2.20 -14.51
C LEU A 157 12.42 1.51 -14.10
N GLY A 158 12.85 0.46 -14.82
CA GLY A 158 14.14 -0.19 -14.61
C GLY A 158 15.35 0.70 -14.92
N GLN A 159 15.18 1.70 -15.79
CA GLN A 159 16.27 2.59 -16.18
C GLN A 159 16.16 3.94 -15.44
N GLN A 160 17.12 4.24 -14.56
CA GLN A 160 17.14 5.44 -13.70
C GLN A 160 16.96 6.78 -14.46
N TRP A 161 17.16 6.82 -15.77
CA TRP A 161 16.97 8.04 -16.56
C TRP A 161 15.49 8.42 -16.74
N VAL A 162 14.56 7.47 -16.77
CA VAL A 162 13.11 7.77 -16.90
C VAL A 162 12.60 8.39 -15.60
N MET A 163 13.00 7.86 -14.45
CA MET A 163 12.74 8.48 -13.14
C MET A 163 13.34 9.89 -13.05
N ARG A 164 14.59 10.08 -13.52
CA ARG A 164 15.24 11.40 -13.57
C ARG A 164 14.62 12.37 -14.58
N LEU A 165 13.99 11.87 -15.64
CA LEU A 165 13.28 12.66 -16.63
C LEU A 165 11.89 13.05 -16.12
N LEU A 166 11.22 12.15 -15.40
CA LEU A 166 9.97 12.42 -14.67
C LEU A 166 10.20 13.49 -13.58
N ASP A 167 11.34 13.45 -12.87
CA ASP A 167 11.76 14.48 -11.92
C ASP A 167 11.96 15.88 -12.56
N ARG A 168 12.24 15.92 -13.88
CA ARG A 168 12.41 17.18 -14.65
C ARG A 168 11.08 17.78 -15.09
N VAL A 169 9.97 17.04 -15.03
CA VAL A 169 8.63 17.51 -15.42
C VAL A 169 7.85 17.91 -14.16
N PRO A 170 7.62 19.20 -13.90
CA PRO A 170 6.99 19.68 -12.66
C PRO A 170 5.60 19.07 -12.39
N ALA A 171 4.85 18.74 -13.45
CA ALA A 171 3.51 18.17 -13.37
C ALA A 171 3.48 16.71 -12.86
N LEU A 172 4.56 15.95 -13.04
CA LEU A 172 4.66 14.54 -12.63
C LEU A 172 5.45 14.38 -11.32
N ARG A 173 6.05 15.46 -10.82
CA ARG A 173 6.71 15.52 -9.51
C ARG A 173 5.76 15.25 -8.34
N ALA A 174 4.47 15.52 -8.50
CA ALA A 174 3.44 15.23 -7.50
C ALA A 174 3.14 13.73 -7.34
N VAL A 175 3.55 12.90 -8.29
CA VAL A 175 3.31 11.45 -8.32
C VAL A 175 4.43 10.66 -7.64
N HIS A 176 5.55 11.29 -7.26
CA HIS A 176 6.68 10.61 -6.61
C HIS A 176 6.34 10.14 -5.19
N PRO A 177 6.26 8.81 -4.92
CA PRO A 177 5.93 8.31 -3.59
C PRO A 177 7.15 8.19 -2.65
N VAL A 178 8.38 8.42 -3.15
CA VAL A 178 9.61 7.98 -2.47
C VAL A 178 10.42 9.05 -1.71
N PRO A 179 10.42 10.37 -2.01
CA PRO A 179 11.35 11.28 -1.32
C PRO A 179 10.92 11.86 0.04
N LYS A 180 9.65 11.76 0.45
CA LYS A 180 9.16 12.56 1.61
C LYS A 180 9.18 11.86 2.97
N ILE A 181 9.21 10.52 3.01
CA ILE A 181 9.18 9.76 4.27
C ILE A 181 10.51 9.85 5.07
N THR A 182 11.61 10.26 4.44
CA THR A 182 12.94 10.31 5.09
C THR A 182 13.17 11.54 5.98
N ARG A 183 12.18 12.43 6.16
CA ARG A 183 12.29 13.62 7.01
C ARG A 183 11.78 13.46 8.46
N VAL A 184 11.50 12.24 8.92
CA VAL A 184 11.03 12.01 10.31
C VAL A 184 12.16 11.56 11.26
N SER A 185 13.37 11.28 10.78
CA SER A 185 14.49 10.78 11.61
C SER A 185 15.49 11.85 12.09
N LYS A 186 15.04 13.08 12.36
CA LYS A 186 15.85 14.07 13.10
C LYS A 186 15.00 14.78 14.15
N LEU A 187 14.59 14.02 15.17
CA LEU A 187 14.39 14.49 16.54
C LEU A 187 14.88 13.40 17.48
#